data_AF-A0A539EDN2-F1
#
_entry.id   AF-A0A539EDN2-F1
#
_cell.length_a   1.000
_cell.length_b   1.000
_cell.length_c   1.000
_cell.angle_alpha   90.00
_cell.angle_beta   90.00
_cell.angle_gamma   90.00
#
_symmetry.space_group_name_H-M   'P 1'
#
loop_
_entity.id
_entity.type
_entity.pdbx_description
1 polymer ?
#
loop_
_entity_poly.entity_id
_entity_poly.type
_entity_poly.pdbx_seq_one_letter_code
_entity_poly.pdbx_strand_id
1 'polypeptide(L)'
;APKGAEAQAAEASRLFDNAWVDASAAAGLIGFDPSGAPGELLSDRSKTEWSTTVRVLGKPLVVKRFTSLSKHSDSRRAAQNELLARLFVADPAFAPVFAGAFTMPRAVAYEKRSWNPFAARRTVVAMEAAPGKPLGAFPLSDPRAWVPRRLYGPLFALTRSLGLGDMNPGGLLVDEAGRYTLLDTEQGRYESHPSPNLFVPVDMPWVVNEALNEPADYASAVAAFRSAFAKAEADGSLSALLQKAGLTRSEAKRDLELIKGNVSRLDEVLAADLHVANRTFLKGAKEWGLDDAQARALSGVNRALLALEGGLAERRAVAMRDAARAALSRAGELTHRNYVLGP
;
A
#
# COMPACT_ATOMS: atom_id res chain seq x y z
N ALA A 1 22.96 -11.90 -35.91
CA ALA A 1 23.33 -11.19 -34.66
C ALA A 1 22.57 -9.86 -34.58
N PRO A 2 21.51 -9.80 -33.75
CA PRO A 2 21.10 -8.58 -33.06
C PRO A 2 20.91 -8.78 -31.54
N LYS A 3 20.96 -10.02 -31.04
CA LYS A 3 20.71 -10.37 -29.63
C LYS A 3 21.66 -9.73 -28.62
N GLY A 4 22.86 -9.30 -29.02
CA GLY A 4 23.86 -8.71 -28.13
C GLY A 4 23.57 -7.26 -27.76
N ALA A 5 23.14 -6.45 -28.73
CA ALA A 5 22.87 -5.03 -28.51
C ALA A 5 21.59 -4.81 -27.70
N GLU A 6 20.53 -5.59 -27.95
CA GLU A 6 19.30 -5.54 -27.16
C GLU A 6 19.50 -6.06 -25.74
N ALA A 7 20.33 -7.09 -25.55
CA ALA A 7 20.66 -7.59 -24.21
C ALA A 7 21.46 -6.55 -23.40
N GLN A 8 22.46 -5.90 -24.03
CA GLN A 8 23.24 -4.83 -23.39
C GLN A 8 22.41 -3.57 -23.11
N ALA A 9 21.51 -3.17 -24.02
CA ALA A 9 20.60 -2.05 -23.79
C ALA A 9 19.58 -2.36 -22.68
N ALA A 10 19.04 -3.59 -22.64
CA ALA A 10 18.16 -4.03 -21.56
C ALA A 10 18.89 -4.06 -20.21
N GLU A 11 20.15 -4.49 -20.18
CA GLU A 11 21.00 -4.51 -18.99
C GLU A 11 21.34 -3.09 -18.51
N ALA A 12 21.66 -2.17 -19.42
CA ALA A 12 21.89 -0.76 -19.12
C ALA A 12 20.63 0.00 -18.64
N SER A 13 19.43 -0.53 -18.93
CA SER A 13 18.16 0.07 -18.54
C SER A 13 17.62 -0.39 -17.17
N ARG A 14 18.27 -1.38 -16.54
CA ARG A 14 17.85 -1.91 -15.23
C ARG A 14 18.03 -0.86 -14.14
N LEU A 15 17.03 -0.78 -13.25
CA LEU A 15 17.10 0.05 -12.05
C LEU A 15 17.62 -0.72 -10.84
N PHE A 16 17.81 -2.04 -11.00
CA PHE A 16 18.43 -2.89 -10.01
C PHE A 16 19.27 -3.97 -10.67
N ASP A 17 20.55 -3.97 -10.35
CA ASP A 17 21.45 -5.09 -10.63
C ASP A 17 21.53 -5.98 -9.39
N ASN A 18 21.25 -7.28 -9.56
CA ASN A 18 21.30 -8.26 -8.48
C ASN A 18 22.73 -8.65 -8.10
N ALA A 19 23.73 -8.19 -8.84
CA ALA A 19 25.13 -8.37 -8.52
C ALA A 19 25.50 -7.63 -7.22
N TRP A 20 26.29 -8.31 -6.38
CA TRP A 20 26.88 -7.67 -5.21
C TRP A 20 28.04 -6.79 -5.68
N VAL A 21 27.97 -5.50 -5.35
CA VAL A 21 29.05 -4.55 -5.59
C VAL A 21 29.64 -4.05 -4.26
N ASP A 22 30.81 -3.44 -4.30
CA ASP A 22 31.33 -2.75 -3.12
C ASP A 22 30.54 -1.44 -2.84
N ALA A 23 30.68 -0.91 -1.62
CA ALA A 23 29.96 0.30 -1.20
C ALA A 23 30.28 1.55 -2.04
N SER A 24 31.50 1.66 -2.60
CA SER A 24 31.91 2.79 -3.44
C SER A 24 31.25 2.72 -4.82
N ALA A 25 31.26 1.54 -5.44
CA ALA A 25 30.53 1.28 -6.68
C ALA A 25 29.02 1.50 -6.50
N ALA A 26 28.46 1.04 -5.37
CA ALA A 26 27.07 1.31 -5.03
C ALA A 26 26.78 2.82 -4.96
N ALA A 27 27.67 3.60 -4.34
CA ALA A 27 27.54 5.04 -4.26
C ALA A 27 27.51 5.73 -5.63
N GLY A 28 28.33 5.26 -6.57
CA GLY A 28 28.30 5.71 -7.96
C GLY A 28 26.97 5.44 -8.67
N LEU A 29 26.32 4.31 -8.37
CA LEU A 29 25.05 3.91 -9.01
C LEU A 29 23.83 4.68 -8.49
N ILE A 30 23.79 4.97 -7.19
CA ILE A 30 22.65 5.64 -6.53
C ILE A 30 22.90 7.12 -6.21
N GLY A 31 24.13 7.62 -6.44
CA GLY A 31 24.50 9.04 -6.28
C GLY A 31 24.76 9.49 -4.84
N PHE A 32 24.93 8.57 -3.88
CA PHE A 32 25.32 8.87 -2.48
C PHE A 32 25.90 7.62 -1.80
N ASP A 33 26.69 7.78 -0.74
CA ASP A 33 27.24 6.65 0.01
C ASP A 33 26.15 5.94 0.86
N PRO A 34 25.74 4.71 0.49
CA PRO A 34 24.71 3.98 1.24
C PRO A 34 25.16 3.55 2.64
N SER A 35 26.47 3.53 2.91
CA SER A 35 27.07 2.96 4.12
C SER A 35 27.28 3.95 5.28
N GLY A 36 27.24 5.26 4.99
CA GLY A 36 27.65 6.30 5.93
C GLY A 36 27.07 7.71 5.70
N ALA A 37 26.20 7.92 4.72
CA ALA A 37 25.60 9.25 4.52
C ALA A 37 24.86 9.73 5.78
N PRO A 38 25.12 10.99 6.24
CA PRO A 38 24.37 11.56 7.35
C PRO A 38 22.89 11.67 6.95
N GLY A 39 22.02 11.22 7.84
CA GLY A 39 20.61 11.12 7.55
C GLY A 39 19.75 11.19 8.79
N GLU A 40 18.55 11.71 8.61
CA GLU A 40 17.48 11.67 9.60
C GLU A 40 16.80 10.30 9.52
N LEU A 41 16.80 9.57 10.63
CA LEU A 41 16.11 8.29 10.73
C LEU A 41 14.59 8.53 10.69
N LEU A 42 13.93 8.07 9.63
CA LEU A 42 12.48 8.19 9.49
C LEU A 42 11.76 6.99 10.11
N SER A 43 12.33 5.80 9.96
CA SER A 43 11.87 4.60 10.65
C SER A 43 13.02 3.63 10.89
N ASP A 44 13.06 3.03 12.08
CA ASP A 44 13.92 1.90 12.39
C ASP A 44 13.08 0.71 12.77
N ARG A 45 12.87 -0.18 11.81
CA ARG A 45 12.25 -1.47 12.06
C ARG A 45 13.28 -2.59 12.10
N SER A 46 14.58 -2.31 12.14
CA SER A 46 15.63 -3.35 12.11
C SER A 46 15.68 -4.26 13.33
N LYS A 47 14.97 -3.91 14.42
CA LYS A 47 14.88 -4.70 15.65
C LYS A 47 13.71 -5.68 15.66
N THR A 48 12.64 -5.38 14.90
CA THR A 48 11.39 -6.15 14.86
C THR A 48 11.08 -6.71 13.47
N GLU A 49 11.68 -6.12 12.44
CA GLU A 49 11.53 -6.36 11.01
C GLU A 49 12.89 -6.20 10.29
N TRP A 50 12.86 -6.04 8.98
CA TRP A 50 13.96 -6.27 8.03
C TRP A 50 14.35 -4.99 7.26
N SER A 51 13.91 -3.80 7.71
CA SER A 51 14.23 -2.54 7.04
C SER A 51 14.48 -1.34 7.98
N THR A 52 15.27 -0.38 7.48
CA THR A 52 15.50 0.94 8.08
C THR A 52 15.34 2.00 6.99
N THR A 53 14.56 3.05 7.25
CA THR A 53 14.33 4.15 6.30
C THR A 53 14.96 5.43 6.81
N VAL A 54 15.79 6.06 5.97
CA VAL A 54 16.58 7.24 6.31
C VAL A 54 16.38 8.32 5.25
N ARG A 55 16.08 9.55 5.67
CA ARG A 55 16.16 10.73 4.81
C ARG A 55 17.61 11.21 4.75
N VAL A 56 18.15 11.38 3.56
CA VAL A 56 19.53 11.84 3.38
C VAL A 56 19.57 13.36 3.55
N LEU A 57 20.40 13.86 4.47
CA LEU A 57 20.50 15.30 4.71
C LEU A 57 21.11 16.02 3.49
N GLY A 58 20.53 17.17 3.12
CA GLY A 58 20.98 17.97 1.97
C GLY A 58 20.67 17.37 0.61
N LYS A 59 19.89 16.29 0.53
CA LYS A 59 19.41 15.68 -0.72
C LYS A 59 17.90 15.43 -0.65
N PRO A 60 17.16 15.54 -1.76
CA PRO A 60 15.75 15.20 -1.80
C PRO A 60 15.56 13.67 -1.87
N LEU A 61 16.27 12.90 -1.03
CA LEU A 61 16.31 11.44 -1.12
C LEU A 61 15.92 10.78 0.20
N VAL A 62 15.15 9.72 0.08
CA VAL A 62 14.89 8.72 1.12
C VAL A 62 15.52 7.40 0.68
N VAL A 63 16.08 6.71 1.67
CA VAL A 63 16.85 5.50 1.47
C VAL A 63 16.29 4.44 2.39
N LYS A 64 15.76 3.39 1.78
CA LYS A 64 15.28 2.22 2.48
C LYS A 64 16.34 1.13 2.41
N ARG A 65 16.89 0.76 3.56
CA ARG A 65 17.92 -0.26 3.72
C ARG A 65 17.26 -1.54 4.20
N PHE A 66 17.45 -2.62 3.47
CA PHE A 66 16.98 -3.94 3.84
C PHE A 66 18.12 -4.74 4.47
N THR A 67 17.85 -5.32 5.64
CA THR A 67 18.76 -6.18 6.38
C THR A 67 18.26 -7.63 6.29
N SER A 68 19.14 -8.54 5.85
CA SER A 68 18.87 -9.97 5.96
C SER A 68 19.13 -10.37 7.42
N LEU A 69 18.09 -10.38 8.24
CA LEU A 69 18.18 -10.78 9.66
C LEU A 69 18.06 -12.29 9.85
N SER A 70 17.60 -13.03 8.84
CA SER A 70 17.49 -14.49 8.89
C SER A 70 17.91 -15.14 7.57
N LYS A 71 18.28 -16.43 7.61
CA LYS A 71 18.58 -17.25 6.42
C LYS A 71 17.41 -17.35 5.42
N HIS A 72 16.23 -16.85 5.79
CA HIS A 72 14.98 -17.00 5.03
C HIS A 72 14.45 -15.70 4.42
N SER A 73 14.98 -14.51 4.78
CA SER A 73 14.55 -13.24 4.20
C SER A 73 15.52 -12.74 3.12
N ASP A 74 15.07 -12.76 1.86
CA ASP A 74 15.84 -12.24 0.73
C ASP A 74 15.63 -10.73 0.58
N SER A 75 16.55 -9.96 1.15
CA SER A 75 16.57 -8.48 1.03
C SER A 75 16.54 -7.97 -0.42
N ARG A 76 16.98 -8.78 -1.40
CA ARG A 76 16.90 -8.40 -2.82
C ARG A 76 15.49 -8.49 -3.35
N ARG A 77 14.74 -9.52 -2.92
CA ARG A 77 13.31 -9.66 -3.26
C ARG A 77 12.50 -8.50 -2.71
N ALA A 78 12.80 -8.05 -1.48
CA ALA A 78 12.23 -6.84 -0.88
C ALA A 78 12.36 -5.62 -1.79
N ALA A 79 13.59 -5.37 -2.25
CA ALA A 79 13.92 -4.24 -3.08
C ALA A 79 13.28 -4.35 -4.47
N GLN A 80 13.24 -5.55 -5.05
CA GLN A 80 12.54 -5.81 -6.32
C GLN A 80 11.03 -5.53 -6.21
N ASN A 81 10.40 -5.90 -5.10
CA ASN A 81 8.99 -5.64 -4.84
C ASN A 81 8.73 -4.14 -4.72
N GLU A 82 9.54 -3.46 -3.92
CA GLU A 82 9.47 -2.01 -3.72
C GLU A 82 9.64 -1.24 -5.04
N LEU A 83 10.63 -1.62 -5.85
CA LEU A 83 10.84 -1.04 -7.18
C LEU A 83 9.68 -1.31 -8.12
N LEU A 84 9.19 -2.56 -8.17
CA LEU A 84 8.10 -2.94 -9.06
C LEU A 84 6.83 -2.14 -8.75
N ALA A 85 6.42 -2.06 -7.49
CA ALA A 85 5.22 -1.32 -7.12
C ALA A 85 5.32 0.16 -7.50
N ARG A 86 6.48 0.78 -7.27
CA ARG A 86 6.72 2.17 -7.66
C ARG A 86 6.74 2.37 -9.17
N LEU A 87 7.37 1.47 -9.92
CA LEU A 87 7.38 1.50 -11.38
C LEU A 87 5.97 1.34 -11.96
N PHE A 88 5.20 0.42 -11.39
CA PHE A 88 3.81 0.19 -11.79
C PHE A 88 2.94 1.42 -11.51
N VAL A 89 3.16 2.07 -10.37
CA VAL A 89 2.42 3.27 -9.98
C VAL A 89 2.82 4.51 -10.79
N ALA A 90 4.09 4.61 -11.17
CA ALA A 90 4.59 5.69 -12.02
C ALA A 90 4.06 5.59 -13.46
N ASP A 91 3.60 4.41 -13.89
CA ASP A 91 3.07 4.18 -15.23
C ASP A 91 1.56 4.53 -15.30
N PRO A 92 1.18 5.62 -16.00
CA PRO A 92 -0.22 6.03 -16.10
C PRO A 92 -1.10 5.01 -16.85
N ALA A 93 -0.51 4.06 -17.60
CA ALA A 93 -1.27 2.99 -18.24
C ALA A 93 -1.86 2.00 -17.21
N PHE A 94 -1.23 1.87 -16.05
CA PHE A 94 -1.59 0.89 -15.03
C PHE A 94 -2.20 1.52 -13.77
N ALA A 95 -1.77 2.72 -13.39
CA ALA A 95 -2.21 3.38 -12.16
C ALA A 95 -2.42 4.90 -12.35
N PRO A 96 -3.33 5.34 -13.24
CA PRO A 96 -3.49 6.75 -13.59
C PRO A 96 -3.80 7.65 -12.39
N VAL A 97 -4.49 7.13 -11.37
CA VAL A 97 -4.84 7.85 -10.14
C VAL A 97 -3.61 8.20 -9.28
N PHE A 98 -2.54 7.42 -9.41
CA PHE A 98 -1.31 7.58 -8.66
C PHE A 98 -0.13 8.01 -9.55
N ALA A 99 -0.38 8.28 -10.84
CA ALA A 99 0.64 8.70 -11.77
C ALA A 99 1.28 10.01 -11.31
N GLY A 100 2.61 10.07 -11.37
CA GLY A 100 3.38 11.23 -10.92
C GLY A 100 3.52 11.37 -9.40
N ALA A 101 3.03 10.41 -8.59
CA ALA A 101 3.28 10.38 -7.15
C ALA A 101 4.72 9.96 -6.78
N PHE A 102 5.49 9.47 -7.76
CA PHE A 102 6.86 9.02 -7.57
C PHE A 102 7.77 9.47 -8.71
N THR A 103 9.00 9.86 -8.36
CA THR A 103 10.12 9.79 -9.31
C THR A 103 10.71 8.39 -9.36
N MET A 104 11.44 8.12 -10.43
CA MET A 104 11.99 6.81 -10.74
C MET A 104 12.95 6.34 -9.64
N PRO A 105 12.62 5.28 -8.88
CA PRO A 105 13.50 4.78 -7.84
C PRO A 105 14.71 4.04 -8.44
N ARG A 106 15.76 3.86 -7.64
CA ARG A 106 16.90 2.99 -7.96
C ARG A 106 17.17 2.06 -6.80
N ALA A 107 17.62 0.83 -7.07
CA ALA A 107 18.09 -0.07 -6.03
C ALA A 107 19.50 -0.58 -6.31
N VAL A 108 20.20 -0.98 -5.26
CA VAL A 108 21.53 -1.58 -5.34
C VAL A 108 21.76 -2.56 -4.20
N ALA A 109 22.40 -3.68 -4.51
CA ALA A 109 22.85 -4.67 -3.53
C ALA A 109 24.36 -4.49 -3.34
N TYR A 110 24.81 -4.23 -2.11
CA TYR A 110 26.21 -3.96 -1.83
C TYR A 110 26.72 -4.71 -0.61
N GLU A 111 28.03 -4.95 -0.61
CA GLU A 111 28.75 -5.55 0.50
C GLU A 111 29.62 -4.49 1.18
N LYS A 112 29.32 -4.21 2.45
CA LYS A 112 30.13 -3.40 3.34
C LYS A 112 31.22 -4.29 3.94
N ARG A 113 32.48 -3.86 3.91
CA ARG A 113 33.54 -4.54 4.67
C ARG A 113 33.14 -4.65 6.15
N SER A 114 32.92 -5.88 6.61
CA SER A 114 32.54 -6.20 7.98
C SER A 114 33.16 -7.54 8.36
N TRP A 115 33.52 -7.70 9.62
CA TRP A 115 34.01 -8.97 10.17
C TRP A 115 32.92 -10.05 10.23
N ASN A 116 31.64 -9.64 10.14
CA ASN A 116 30.50 -10.54 10.02
C ASN A 116 29.93 -10.48 8.58
N PRO A 117 30.07 -11.54 7.76
CA PRO A 117 29.62 -11.55 6.37
C PRO A 117 28.10 -11.44 6.21
N PHE A 118 27.31 -11.84 7.22
CA PHE A 118 25.85 -11.65 7.22
C PHE A 118 25.47 -10.20 7.54
N ALA A 119 26.30 -9.48 8.29
CA ALA A 119 26.14 -8.04 8.53
C ALA A 119 26.72 -7.17 7.40
N ALA A 120 27.59 -7.75 6.56
CA ALA A 120 28.25 -7.08 5.45
C ALA A 120 27.28 -6.78 4.29
N ARG A 121 26.36 -7.69 4.00
CA ARG A 121 25.48 -7.58 2.83
C ARG A 121 24.21 -6.77 3.12
N ARG A 122 23.92 -5.83 2.23
CA ARG A 122 22.78 -4.91 2.32
C ARG A 122 22.18 -4.70 0.93
N THR A 123 20.86 -4.62 0.88
CA THR A 123 20.15 -4.12 -0.31
C THR A 123 19.51 -2.80 0.03
N VAL A 124 19.58 -1.85 -0.89
CA VAL A 124 19.06 -0.49 -0.68
C VAL A 124 18.16 -0.12 -1.83
N VAL A 125 17.06 0.54 -1.52
CA VAL A 125 16.26 1.28 -2.49
C VAL A 125 16.39 2.76 -2.17
N ALA A 126 16.89 3.52 -3.13
CA ALA A 126 16.94 4.96 -3.12
C ALA A 126 15.76 5.52 -3.93
N MET A 127 15.06 6.47 -3.34
CA MET A 127 13.86 7.08 -3.89
C MET A 127 13.83 8.54 -3.48
N GLU A 128 13.06 9.37 -4.19
CA GLU A 128 12.87 10.74 -3.75
C GLU A 128 12.10 10.80 -2.44
N ALA A 129 12.43 11.80 -1.62
CA ALA A 129 11.67 12.11 -0.44
C ALA A 129 10.28 12.64 -0.84
N ALA A 130 9.25 11.82 -0.68
CA ALA A 130 7.88 12.28 -0.85
C ALA A 130 7.51 13.26 0.29
N PRO A 131 6.89 14.42 -0.03
CA PRO A 131 6.39 15.32 0.99
C PRO A 131 5.18 14.71 1.71
N GLY A 132 4.90 15.20 2.92
CA GLY A 132 3.72 14.81 3.67
C GLY A 132 4.02 14.02 4.94
N LYS A 133 2.95 13.49 5.53
CA LYS A 133 2.98 12.67 6.76
C LYS A 133 2.21 11.37 6.53
N PRO A 134 2.54 10.28 7.26
CA PRO A 134 1.75 9.05 7.20
C PRO A 134 0.29 9.34 7.55
N LEU A 135 -0.66 8.63 6.93
CA LEU A 135 -2.10 8.84 7.14
C LEU A 135 -2.48 8.78 8.63
N GLY A 136 -1.92 7.81 9.35
CA GLY A 136 -2.14 7.64 10.79
C GLY A 136 -1.53 8.74 11.68
N ALA A 137 -0.75 9.68 11.13
CA ALA A 137 -0.19 10.80 11.88
C ALA A 137 -1.13 12.01 11.95
N PHE A 138 -2.21 12.02 11.18
CA PHE A 138 -3.22 13.08 11.24
C PHE A 138 -4.23 12.80 12.35
N PRO A 139 -4.69 13.82 13.10
CA PRO A 139 -5.78 13.63 14.04
C PRO A 139 -7.06 13.28 13.27
N LEU A 140 -7.94 12.44 13.83
CA LEU A 140 -9.19 12.01 13.16
C LEU A 140 -10.12 13.17 12.74
N SER A 141 -9.92 14.37 13.30
CA SER A 141 -10.63 15.60 12.93
C SER A 141 -10.08 16.29 11.67
N ASP A 142 -8.91 15.89 11.17
CA ASP A 142 -8.32 16.36 9.93
C ASP A 142 -8.91 15.56 8.75
N PRO A 143 -9.40 16.22 7.69
CA PRO A 143 -9.85 15.55 6.46
C PRO A 143 -8.84 14.58 5.86
N ARG A 144 -7.55 14.86 6.07
CA ARG A 144 -6.45 14.05 5.56
C ARG A 144 -6.21 12.79 6.38
N ALA A 145 -6.89 12.61 7.52
CA ALA A 145 -6.81 11.35 8.28
C ALA A 145 -7.60 10.21 7.62
N TRP A 146 -8.35 10.50 6.55
CA TRP A 146 -9.23 9.56 5.87
C TRP A 146 -8.85 9.42 4.41
N VAL A 147 -8.84 8.20 3.89
CA VAL A 147 -8.69 7.95 2.46
C VAL A 147 -10.00 8.34 1.75
N PRO A 148 -9.96 9.22 0.73
CA PRO A 148 -11.12 9.56 -0.06
C PRO A 148 -11.71 8.31 -0.73
N ARG A 149 -13.04 8.19 -0.72
CA ARG A 149 -13.76 7.02 -1.28
C ARG A 149 -13.39 6.71 -2.73
N ARG A 150 -13.08 7.74 -3.53
CA ARG A 150 -12.58 7.59 -4.92
C ARG A 150 -11.27 6.79 -5.04
N LEU A 151 -10.51 6.66 -3.95
CA LEU A 151 -9.24 5.92 -3.90
C LEU A 151 -9.41 4.47 -3.42
N TYR A 152 -10.57 4.06 -2.89
CA TYR A 152 -10.77 2.69 -2.40
C TYR A 152 -10.60 1.65 -3.50
N GLY A 153 -11.33 1.81 -4.61
CA GLY A 153 -11.18 0.96 -5.79
C GLY A 153 -9.73 0.86 -6.29
N PRO A 154 -9.06 2.00 -6.59
CA PRO A 154 -7.66 2.00 -7.02
C PRO A 154 -6.67 1.37 -6.04
N LEU A 155 -6.78 1.66 -4.73
CA LEU A 155 -5.91 1.07 -3.70
C LEU A 155 -6.12 -0.43 -3.58
N PHE A 156 -7.39 -0.88 -3.56
CA PHE A 156 -7.74 -2.29 -3.55
C PHE A 156 -7.14 -3.01 -4.77
N ALA A 157 -7.41 -2.50 -5.98
CA ALA A 157 -6.98 -3.13 -7.21
C ALA A 157 -5.45 -3.20 -7.30
N LEU A 158 -4.75 -2.11 -6.95
CA LEU A 158 -3.28 -2.08 -6.91
C LEU A 158 -2.72 -3.10 -5.91
N THR A 159 -3.20 -3.06 -4.67
CA THR A 159 -2.74 -3.91 -3.57
C THR A 159 -2.93 -5.37 -3.92
N ARG A 160 -4.13 -5.77 -4.34
CA ARG A 160 -4.45 -7.16 -4.62
C ARG A 160 -3.82 -7.66 -5.92
N SER A 161 -3.68 -6.82 -6.95
CA SER A 161 -3.01 -7.22 -8.20
C SER A 161 -1.53 -7.54 -7.98
N LEU A 162 -0.83 -6.70 -7.21
CA LEU A 162 0.60 -6.89 -6.90
C LEU A 162 0.86 -7.80 -5.68
N GLY A 163 -0.19 -8.18 -4.96
CA GLY A 163 -0.08 -9.01 -3.75
C GLY A 163 0.68 -8.31 -2.63
N LEU A 164 0.37 -7.03 -2.37
CA LEU A 164 0.98 -6.24 -1.29
C LEU A 164 0.40 -6.69 0.05
N GLY A 165 1.21 -7.35 0.87
CA GLY A 165 0.78 -8.02 2.11
C GLY A 165 0.66 -7.11 3.34
N ASP A 166 1.31 -5.95 3.35
CA ASP A 166 1.37 -5.04 4.51
C ASP A 166 0.97 -3.60 4.12
N MET A 167 0.00 -3.48 3.22
CA MET A 167 -0.56 -2.18 2.88
C MET A 167 -1.57 -1.77 3.95
N ASN A 168 -1.16 -0.86 4.83
CA ASN A 168 -1.94 -0.29 5.92
C ASN A 168 -1.96 1.26 5.85
N PRO A 169 -2.76 1.97 6.67
CA PRO A 169 -2.74 3.44 6.74
C PRO A 169 -1.34 4.06 6.93
N GLY A 170 -0.45 3.41 7.68
CA GLY A 170 0.95 3.85 7.84
C GLY A 170 1.78 3.76 6.56
N GLY A 171 1.35 2.93 5.60
CA GLY A 171 1.94 2.79 4.26
C GLY A 171 1.53 3.89 3.27
N LEU A 172 0.70 4.86 3.67
CA LEU A 172 0.25 5.98 2.84
C LEU A 172 0.76 7.31 3.41
N LEU A 173 1.49 8.10 2.63
CA LEU A 173 1.72 9.52 2.89
C LEU A 173 0.60 10.36 2.30
N VAL A 174 0.23 11.41 3.02
CA VAL A 174 -0.62 12.48 2.53
C VAL A 174 0.13 13.79 2.61
N ASP A 175 0.23 14.50 1.48
CA ASP A 175 0.85 15.82 1.40
C ASP A 175 -0.13 16.96 1.73
N GLU A 176 0.35 18.21 1.71
CA GLU A 176 -0.49 19.38 1.99
C GLU A 176 -1.60 19.60 0.97
N ALA A 177 -1.41 19.13 -0.27
CA ALA A 177 -2.40 19.17 -1.34
C ALA A 177 -3.40 17.99 -1.29
N GLY A 178 -3.27 17.09 -0.31
CA GLY A 178 -4.11 15.90 -0.19
C GLY A 178 -3.80 14.82 -1.23
N ARG A 179 -2.58 14.81 -1.81
CA ARG A 179 -2.10 13.75 -2.70
C ARG A 179 -1.55 12.59 -1.88
N TYR A 180 -1.78 11.38 -2.38
CA TYR A 180 -1.45 10.13 -1.71
C TYR A 180 -0.23 9.47 -2.35
N THR A 181 0.71 9.04 -1.51
CA THR A 181 1.94 8.36 -1.94
C THR A 181 2.16 7.09 -1.12
N LEU A 182 2.48 5.97 -1.77
CA LEU A 182 2.80 4.70 -1.09
C LEU A 182 4.23 4.70 -0.52
N LEU A 183 4.41 4.19 0.70
CA LEU A 183 5.70 4.13 1.40
C LEU A 183 6.28 2.74 1.59
N ASP A 184 5.42 1.74 1.74
CA ASP A 184 5.78 0.36 2.13
C ASP A 184 5.18 -0.61 1.12
N THR A 185 6.01 -1.11 0.20
CA THR A 185 5.59 -2.06 -0.84
C THR A 185 6.54 -3.26 -0.96
N GLU A 186 7.45 -3.43 -0.01
CA GLU A 186 8.43 -4.51 0.04
C GLU A 186 7.81 -5.89 0.26
N GLN A 187 6.65 -5.93 0.94
CA GLN A 187 5.87 -7.15 1.17
C GLN A 187 4.98 -7.50 -0.05
N GLY A 188 5.47 -7.27 -1.27
CA GLY A 188 4.79 -7.68 -2.49
C GLY A 188 4.96 -9.18 -2.80
N ARG A 189 4.07 -9.72 -3.64
CA ARG A 189 4.11 -11.10 -4.17
C ARG A 189 3.78 -12.20 -3.18
N TYR A 190 2.83 -11.93 -2.28
CA TYR A 190 2.01 -12.99 -1.69
C TYR A 190 0.80 -13.23 -2.60
N GLU A 191 0.36 -14.48 -2.73
CA GLU A 191 -0.84 -14.79 -3.52
C GLU A 191 -2.01 -13.92 -3.03
N SER A 192 -2.84 -13.43 -3.94
CA SER A 192 -4.08 -12.68 -3.62
C SER A 192 -5.14 -13.55 -2.92
N HIS A 193 -4.78 -14.71 -2.38
CA HIS A 193 -5.72 -15.52 -1.62
C HIS A 193 -6.25 -14.70 -0.44
N PRO A 194 -7.52 -14.91 -0.06
CA PRO A 194 -8.02 -14.42 1.21
C PRO A 194 -7.16 -15.07 2.30
N SER A 195 -6.15 -14.36 2.79
CA SER A 195 -5.42 -14.81 3.97
C SER A 195 -6.36 -14.63 5.15
N PRO A 196 -6.82 -15.71 5.80
CA PRO A 196 -7.78 -15.61 6.89
C PRO A 196 -7.20 -14.89 8.13
N ASN A 197 -5.87 -14.67 8.15
CA ASN A 197 -5.13 -14.24 9.33
C ASN A 197 -4.35 -12.92 9.19
N LEU A 198 -4.33 -12.26 8.03
CA LEU A 198 -3.40 -11.13 7.81
C LEU A 198 -4.01 -9.73 7.89
N PHE A 199 -5.34 -9.59 7.92
CA PHE A 199 -5.95 -8.26 7.88
C PHE A 199 -7.04 -8.12 8.93
N VAL A 200 -6.74 -7.38 10.00
CA VAL A 200 -7.78 -6.70 10.75
C VAL A 200 -8.28 -5.57 9.84
N PRO A 201 -9.60 -5.32 9.69
CA PRO A 201 -10.10 -4.24 8.81
C PRO A 201 -9.51 -2.85 9.08
N VAL A 202 -9.02 -2.61 10.30
CA VAL A 202 -8.24 -1.41 10.68
C VAL A 202 -6.99 -1.23 9.81
N ASP A 203 -6.46 -2.31 9.24
CA ASP A 203 -5.26 -2.33 8.42
C ASP A 203 -5.54 -2.27 6.92
N MET A 204 -6.81 -2.19 6.47
CA MET A 204 -7.17 -2.10 5.05
C MET A 204 -7.55 -0.66 4.67
N PRO A 205 -6.65 0.15 4.10
CA PRO A 205 -6.94 1.56 3.80
C PRO A 205 -7.96 1.76 2.66
N TRP A 206 -8.37 0.69 1.99
CA TRP A 206 -9.38 0.69 0.93
C TRP A 206 -10.79 0.35 1.40
N VAL A 207 -11.02 0.07 2.69
CA VAL A 207 -12.38 -0.15 3.24
C VAL A 207 -12.71 0.89 4.31
N VAL A 208 -14.01 1.14 4.50
CA VAL A 208 -14.52 1.93 5.63
C VAL A 208 -14.79 1.00 6.80
N ASN A 209 -14.26 1.31 7.97
CA ASN A 209 -14.51 0.52 9.19
C ASN A 209 -15.80 0.95 9.90
N GLU A 210 -16.27 2.15 9.61
CA GLU A 210 -17.42 2.80 10.22
C GLU A 210 -18.72 2.63 9.40
N ALA A 211 -18.69 1.90 8.29
CA ALA A 211 -19.88 1.68 7.47
C ALA A 211 -19.84 0.34 6.74
N LEU A 212 -21.00 -0.07 6.24
CA LEU A 212 -21.11 -1.15 5.27
C LEU A 212 -20.50 -0.68 3.94
N ASN A 213 -19.60 -1.52 3.44
CA ASN A 213 -18.94 -1.38 2.15
C ASN A 213 -19.73 -2.10 1.07
N GLU A 214 -19.80 -1.51 -0.12
CA GLU A 214 -20.58 -2.03 -1.23
C GLU A 214 -19.66 -2.27 -2.43
N PRO A 215 -19.81 -3.39 -3.18
CA PRO A 215 -18.99 -3.67 -4.37
C PRO A 215 -19.03 -2.54 -5.42
N ALA A 216 -20.14 -1.81 -5.50
CA ALA A 216 -20.33 -0.68 -6.42
C ALA A 216 -19.26 0.42 -6.24
N ASP A 217 -18.70 0.58 -5.03
CA ASP A 217 -17.67 1.57 -4.73
C ASP A 217 -16.33 1.28 -5.42
N TYR A 218 -16.12 0.04 -5.87
CA TYR A 218 -14.86 -0.46 -6.42
C TYR A 218 -14.97 -0.79 -7.92
N ALA A 219 -16.19 -1.02 -8.40
CA ALA A 219 -16.47 -1.60 -9.72
C ALA A 219 -15.75 -0.88 -10.87
N SER A 220 -15.77 0.46 -10.89
CA SER A 220 -15.11 1.23 -11.95
C SER A 220 -13.60 1.03 -11.98
N ALA A 221 -12.96 0.95 -10.81
CA ALA A 221 -11.50 0.77 -10.72
C ALA A 221 -11.09 -0.66 -11.05
N VAL A 222 -11.85 -1.65 -10.57
CA VAL A 222 -11.63 -3.08 -10.89
C VAL A 222 -11.78 -3.31 -12.41
N ALA A 223 -12.81 -2.74 -13.03
CA ALA A 223 -13.01 -2.82 -14.47
C ALA A 223 -11.87 -2.14 -15.24
N ALA A 224 -11.43 -0.95 -14.82
CA ALA A 224 -10.32 -0.24 -15.44
C ALA A 224 -9.01 -1.04 -15.35
N PHE A 225 -8.70 -1.60 -14.18
CA PHE A 225 -7.53 -2.48 -14.00
C PHE A 225 -7.60 -3.68 -14.93
N ARG A 226 -8.70 -4.44 -14.91
CA ARG A 226 -8.85 -5.60 -15.80
C ARG A 226 -8.69 -5.23 -17.27
N SER A 227 -9.27 -4.10 -17.69
CA SER A 227 -9.12 -3.60 -19.06
C SER A 227 -7.68 -3.23 -19.40
N ALA A 228 -6.92 -2.65 -18.46
CA ALA A 228 -5.51 -2.32 -18.67
C ALA A 228 -4.67 -3.59 -18.88
N PHE A 229 -4.89 -4.64 -18.08
CA PHE A 229 -4.17 -5.91 -18.17
C PHE A 229 -4.62 -6.82 -19.32
N ALA A 230 -5.80 -6.59 -19.90
CA ALA A 230 -6.31 -7.37 -21.03
C ALA A 230 -5.68 -6.97 -22.38
N LYS A 231 -4.98 -5.82 -22.46
CA LYS A 231 -4.37 -5.35 -23.70
C LYS A 231 -3.15 -6.19 -24.07
N ALA A 232 -2.98 -6.48 -25.36
CA ALA A 232 -1.83 -7.26 -25.84
C ALA A 232 -0.49 -6.58 -25.51
N GLU A 233 -0.45 -5.25 -25.52
CA GLU A 233 0.74 -4.46 -25.20
C GLU A 233 1.05 -4.43 -23.69
N ALA A 234 0.09 -4.79 -22.83
CA ALA A 234 0.27 -4.78 -21.38
C ALA A 234 1.26 -5.86 -20.93
N ASP A 235 1.20 -7.07 -21.51
CA ASP A 235 2.12 -8.16 -21.18
C ASP A 235 3.58 -7.78 -21.46
N GLY A 236 3.84 -7.16 -22.61
CA GLY A 236 5.17 -6.67 -22.99
C GLY A 236 5.65 -5.56 -22.05
N SER A 237 4.78 -4.60 -21.75
CA SER A 237 5.10 -3.47 -20.87
C SER A 237 5.37 -3.92 -19.43
N LEU A 238 4.53 -4.80 -18.87
CA LEU A 238 4.71 -5.36 -17.53
C LEU A 238 5.96 -6.23 -17.43
N SER A 239 6.22 -7.07 -18.44
CA SER A 239 7.46 -7.87 -18.48
C SER A 239 8.69 -6.97 -18.49
N ALA A 240 8.64 -5.84 -19.20
CA ALA A 240 9.72 -4.86 -19.19
C ALA A 240 9.87 -4.19 -17.81
N LEU A 241 8.78 -3.80 -17.15
CA LEU A 241 8.83 -3.24 -15.78
C LEU A 241 9.40 -4.25 -14.77
N LEU A 242 8.99 -5.51 -14.85
CA LEU A 242 9.51 -6.60 -14.00
C LEU A 242 11.02 -6.79 -14.21
N GLN A 243 11.50 -6.81 -15.45
CA GLN A 243 12.93 -6.91 -15.75
C GLN A 243 13.70 -5.66 -15.30
N LYS A 244 13.09 -4.47 -15.43
CA LYS A 244 13.66 -3.21 -14.97
C LYS A 244 13.81 -3.16 -13.45
N ALA A 245 12.89 -3.81 -12.71
CA ALA A 245 12.99 -4.02 -11.27
C ALA A 245 14.06 -5.06 -10.87
N GLY A 246 14.76 -5.68 -11.83
CA GLY A 246 15.87 -6.59 -11.58
C GLY A 246 15.52 -8.07 -11.72
N LEU A 247 14.34 -8.45 -12.22
CA LEU A 247 13.99 -9.87 -12.41
C LEU A 247 14.66 -10.42 -13.66
N THR A 248 15.08 -11.69 -13.60
CA THR A 248 15.45 -12.43 -14.80
C THR A 248 14.21 -12.65 -15.70
N ARG A 249 14.42 -13.00 -16.98
CA ARG A 249 13.31 -13.25 -17.91
C ARG A 249 12.37 -14.36 -17.43
N SER A 250 12.90 -15.42 -16.83
CA SER A 250 12.11 -16.53 -16.30
C SER A 250 11.31 -16.13 -15.06
N GLU A 251 11.89 -15.32 -14.18
CA GLU A 251 11.19 -14.73 -13.03
C GLU A 251 10.10 -13.76 -13.48
N ALA A 252 10.41 -12.85 -14.39
CA ALA A 252 9.45 -11.89 -14.94
C ALA A 252 8.26 -12.60 -15.59
N LYS A 253 8.50 -13.71 -16.32
CA LYS A 253 7.41 -14.52 -16.88
C LYS A 253 6.53 -15.12 -15.77
N ARG A 254 7.12 -15.74 -14.75
CA ARG A 254 6.37 -16.35 -13.64
C ARG A 254 5.55 -15.29 -12.87
N ASP A 255 6.17 -14.16 -12.58
CA ASP A 255 5.53 -13.09 -11.81
C ASP A 255 4.45 -12.38 -12.63
N LEU A 256 4.61 -12.27 -13.96
CA LEU A 256 3.54 -11.79 -14.84
C LEU A 256 2.31 -12.70 -14.78
N GLU A 257 2.48 -14.02 -14.87
CA GLU A 257 1.35 -14.96 -14.75
C GLU A 257 0.67 -14.86 -13.38
N LEU A 258 1.45 -14.66 -12.30
CA LEU A 258 0.90 -14.45 -10.96
C LEU A 258 0.08 -13.16 -10.89
N ILE A 259 0.59 -12.05 -11.41
CA ILE A 259 -0.15 -10.77 -11.42
C ILE A 259 -1.44 -10.91 -12.24
N LYS A 260 -1.40 -11.58 -13.40
CA LYS A 260 -2.59 -11.83 -14.23
C LYS A 260 -3.62 -12.70 -13.49
N GLY A 261 -3.15 -13.72 -12.77
CA GLY A 261 -3.98 -14.56 -11.91
C GLY A 261 -4.62 -13.76 -10.76
N ASN A 262 -3.90 -12.80 -10.18
CA ASN A 262 -4.46 -11.91 -9.16
C ASN A 262 -5.53 -10.97 -9.74
N VAL A 263 -5.25 -10.38 -10.91
CA VAL A 263 -6.18 -9.45 -11.60
C VAL A 263 -7.50 -10.13 -11.98
N SER A 264 -7.45 -11.40 -12.41
CA SER A 264 -8.66 -12.14 -12.76
C SER A 264 -9.56 -12.38 -11.54
N ARG A 265 -8.97 -12.55 -10.35
CA ARG A 265 -9.67 -12.86 -9.09
C ARG A 265 -10.11 -11.64 -8.28
N LEU A 266 -9.92 -10.41 -8.78
CA LEU A 266 -10.23 -9.20 -8.01
C LEU A 266 -11.66 -9.17 -7.42
N ASP A 267 -12.69 -9.64 -8.13
CA ASP A 267 -14.06 -9.66 -7.58
C ASP A 267 -14.22 -10.64 -6.40
N GLU A 268 -13.62 -11.83 -6.50
CA GLU A 268 -13.64 -12.86 -5.45
C GLU A 268 -12.98 -12.33 -4.18
N VAL A 269 -11.79 -11.73 -4.35
CA VAL A 269 -11.01 -11.16 -3.24
C VAL A 269 -11.70 -9.93 -2.66
N LEU A 270 -12.31 -9.09 -3.50
CA LEU A 270 -13.10 -7.96 -3.02
C LEU A 270 -14.26 -8.44 -2.16
N ALA A 271 -15.03 -9.42 -2.63
CA ALA A 271 -16.15 -9.97 -1.87
C ALA A 271 -15.71 -10.50 -0.50
N ALA A 272 -14.55 -11.16 -0.43
CA ALA A 272 -13.96 -11.62 0.83
C ALA A 272 -13.58 -10.45 1.75
N ASP A 273 -12.86 -9.45 1.24
CA ASP A 273 -12.43 -8.27 2.01
C ASP A 273 -13.65 -7.50 2.56
N LEU A 274 -14.66 -7.26 1.71
CA LEU A 274 -15.88 -6.57 2.11
C LEU A 274 -16.69 -7.38 3.12
N HIS A 275 -16.74 -8.71 2.99
CA HIS A 275 -17.40 -9.57 3.98
C HIS A 275 -16.73 -9.43 5.35
N VAL A 276 -15.40 -9.47 5.41
CA VAL A 276 -14.65 -9.33 6.66
C VAL A 276 -14.87 -7.94 7.27
N ALA A 277 -14.75 -6.87 6.47
CA ALA A 277 -14.97 -5.50 6.93
C ALA A 277 -16.40 -5.27 7.45
N ASN A 278 -17.40 -5.68 6.67
CA ASN A 278 -18.81 -5.50 7.02
C ASN A 278 -19.20 -6.30 8.26
N ARG A 279 -18.69 -7.53 8.42
CA ARG A 279 -18.90 -8.33 9.63
C ARG A 279 -18.30 -7.66 10.87
N THR A 280 -17.11 -7.06 10.74
CA THR A 280 -16.46 -6.32 11.84
C THR A 280 -17.27 -5.09 12.22
N PHE A 281 -17.74 -4.31 11.25
CA PHE A 281 -18.64 -3.17 11.50
C PHE A 281 -19.91 -3.60 12.25
N LEU A 282 -20.59 -4.65 11.77
CA LEU A 282 -21.82 -5.15 12.39
C LEU A 282 -21.58 -5.68 13.81
N LYS A 283 -20.46 -6.38 14.04
CA LYS A 283 -20.06 -6.84 15.37
C LYS A 283 -19.85 -5.64 16.31
N GLY A 284 -19.11 -4.62 15.88
CA GLY A 284 -18.88 -3.39 16.66
C GLY A 284 -20.18 -2.63 16.94
N ALA A 285 -21.09 -2.54 15.96
CA ALA A 285 -22.41 -1.93 16.15
C ALA A 285 -23.23 -2.66 17.23
N LYS A 286 -23.23 -4.00 17.21
CA LYS A 286 -23.87 -4.82 18.24
C LYS A 286 -23.24 -4.62 19.62
N GLU A 287 -21.92 -4.52 19.70
CA GLU A 287 -21.20 -4.20 20.95
C GLU A 287 -21.57 -2.80 21.49
N TRP A 288 -22.07 -1.90 20.64
CA TRP A 288 -22.62 -0.60 21.03
C TRP A 288 -24.14 -0.61 21.30
N GLY A 289 -24.75 -1.79 21.33
CA GLY A 289 -26.19 -1.94 21.61
C GLY A 289 -27.11 -1.62 20.44
N LEU A 290 -26.58 -1.58 19.21
CA LEU A 290 -27.38 -1.34 18.01
C LEU A 290 -27.92 -2.65 17.43
N ASP A 291 -29.17 -2.63 16.98
CA ASP A 291 -29.73 -3.70 16.14
C ASP A 291 -29.30 -3.55 14.66
N ASP A 292 -29.66 -4.53 13.83
CA ASP A 292 -29.29 -4.56 12.40
C ASP A 292 -29.85 -3.36 11.62
N ALA A 293 -31.05 -2.88 11.95
CA ALA A 293 -31.67 -1.75 11.27
C ALA A 293 -30.97 -0.43 11.64
N GLN A 294 -30.66 -0.25 12.92
CA GLN A 294 -29.89 0.87 13.44
C GLN A 294 -28.46 0.89 12.90
N ALA A 295 -27.80 -0.26 12.81
CA ALA A 295 -26.47 -0.39 12.22
C ALA A 295 -26.47 0.00 10.73
N ARG A 296 -27.49 -0.41 9.96
CA ARG A 296 -27.67 0.01 8.56
C ARG A 296 -27.94 1.51 8.43
N ALA A 297 -28.76 2.07 9.30
CA ALA A 297 -29.03 3.52 9.33
C ALA A 297 -27.74 4.31 9.64
N LEU A 298 -26.97 3.88 10.66
CA LEU A 298 -25.68 4.47 11.00
C LEU A 298 -24.69 4.37 9.82
N SER A 299 -24.63 3.21 9.17
CA SER A 299 -23.83 3.03 7.95
C SER A 299 -24.24 4.01 6.85
N GLY A 300 -25.55 4.20 6.61
CA GLY A 300 -26.05 5.16 5.63
C GLY A 300 -25.64 6.60 5.95
N VAL A 301 -25.75 7.01 7.22
CA VAL A 301 -25.25 8.31 7.70
C VAL A 301 -23.74 8.42 7.44
N ASN A 302 -22.94 7.46 7.90
CA ASN A 302 -21.48 7.50 7.73
C ASN A 302 -21.06 7.53 6.26
N ARG A 303 -21.73 6.78 5.36
CA ARG A 303 -21.49 6.84 3.91
C ARG A 303 -21.83 8.22 3.33
N ALA A 304 -22.96 8.81 3.73
CA ALA A 304 -23.34 10.15 3.28
C ALA A 304 -22.32 11.20 3.74
N LEU A 305 -21.85 11.07 4.98
CA LEU A 305 -20.82 11.94 5.55
C LEU A 305 -19.48 11.84 4.80
N LEU A 306 -19.05 10.63 4.46
CA LEU A 306 -17.82 10.38 3.68
C LEU A 306 -17.93 10.87 2.22
N ALA A 307 -19.14 11.04 1.69
CA ALA A 307 -19.36 11.57 0.34
C ALA A 307 -19.28 13.11 0.29
N LEU A 308 -19.38 13.79 1.43
CA LEU A 308 -19.27 15.24 1.52
C LEU A 308 -17.79 15.63 1.57
N GLU A 309 -17.11 15.63 0.42
CA GLU A 309 -15.72 16.08 0.29
C GLU A 309 -15.58 17.55 0.77
N GLY A 310 -14.96 17.80 1.94
CA GLY A 310 -14.64 19.15 2.42
C GLY A 310 -14.62 19.33 3.95
N GLY A 311 -13.54 19.91 4.47
CA GLY A 311 -13.22 19.97 5.92
C GLY A 311 -14.14 20.80 6.84
N LEU A 312 -15.26 21.33 6.34
CA LEU A 312 -16.31 21.94 7.16
C LEU A 312 -17.55 21.05 7.25
N ALA A 313 -17.83 20.27 6.20
CA ALA A 313 -18.84 19.21 6.21
C ALA A 313 -18.39 18.04 7.08
N GLU A 314 -17.09 17.73 7.11
CA GLU A 314 -16.50 16.63 7.89
C GLU A 314 -16.48 16.87 9.41
N ARG A 315 -16.30 18.12 9.85
CA ARG A 315 -16.45 18.46 11.28
C ARG A 315 -17.90 18.40 11.74
N ARG A 316 -18.83 18.80 10.88
CA ARG A 316 -20.27 18.57 11.10
C ARG A 316 -20.61 17.09 11.03
N ALA A 317 -19.93 16.32 10.17
CA ALA A 317 -20.08 14.88 10.05
C ALA A 317 -19.69 14.15 11.32
N VAL A 318 -18.52 14.44 11.89
CA VAL A 318 -18.07 13.86 13.16
C VAL A 318 -19.05 14.22 14.28
N ALA A 319 -19.45 15.49 14.38
CA ALA A 319 -20.44 15.91 15.37
C ALA A 319 -21.82 15.24 15.17
N MET A 320 -22.27 15.08 13.93
CA MET A 320 -23.53 14.39 13.59
C MET A 320 -23.45 12.89 13.83
N ARG A 321 -22.29 12.27 13.57
CA ARG A 321 -22.02 10.86 13.87
C ARG A 321 -22.05 10.61 15.37
N ASP A 322 -21.36 11.44 16.14
CA ASP A 322 -21.32 11.31 17.60
C ASP A 322 -22.72 11.58 18.21
N ALA A 323 -23.44 12.55 17.65
CA ALA A 323 -24.84 12.81 18.02
C ALA A 323 -25.78 11.67 17.63
N ALA A 324 -25.64 11.09 16.44
CA ALA A 324 -26.42 9.94 15.98
C ALA A 324 -26.13 8.69 16.83
N ARG A 325 -24.85 8.46 17.18
CA ARG A 325 -24.44 7.39 18.08
C ARG A 325 -25.04 7.57 19.47
N ALA A 326 -24.99 8.79 20.02
CA ALA A 326 -25.61 9.10 21.30
C ALA A 326 -27.15 9.01 21.26
N ALA A 327 -27.78 9.34 20.14
CA ALA A 327 -29.23 9.22 19.97
C ALA A 327 -29.66 7.76 19.85
N LEU A 328 -28.95 6.95 19.07
CA LEU A 328 -29.23 5.52 18.89
C LEU A 328 -28.96 4.72 20.16
N SER A 329 -27.88 5.02 20.90
CA SER A 329 -27.60 4.40 22.20
C SER A 329 -28.69 4.71 23.23
N ARG A 330 -29.17 5.97 23.29
CA ARG A 330 -30.32 6.33 24.14
C ARG A 330 -31.63 5.67 23.71
N ALA A 331 -31.87 5.53 22.40
CA ALA A 331 -33.03 4.80 21.89
C ALA A 331 -32.97 3.32 22.26
N GLY A 332 -31.80 2.68 22.17
CA GLY A 332 -31.54 1.31 22.62
C GLY A 332 -31.80 1.12 24.12
N GLU A 333 -31.33 2.04 24.96
CA GLU A 333 -31.62 2.06 26.40
C GLU A 333 -33.12 2.23 26.72
N LEU A 334 -33.83 3.06 25.95
CA LEU A 334 -35.28 3.26 26.09
C LEU A 334 -36.07 1.99 25.70
N THR A 335 -35.69 1.30 24.62
CA THR A 335 -36.28 0.01 24.27
C THR A 335 -35.99 -1.08 25.31
N HIS A 336 -34.79 -1.08 25.91
CA HIS A 336 -34.45 -2.04 26.97
C HIS A 336 -35.20 -1.74 28.28
N ARG A 337 -35.42 -0.47 28.62
CA ARG A 337 -36.24 -0.06 29.77
C ARG A 337 -37.73 -0.39 29.58
N ASN A 338 -38.26 -0.24 28.38
CA ASN A 338 -39.66 -0.60 28.07
C ASN A 338 -39.89 -2.12 27.97
N TYR A 339 -38.83 -2.94 27.87
CA TYR A 339 -38.92 -4.40 27.94
C TYR A 339 -38.68 -4.96 29.36
N VAL A 340 -37.91 -4.26 30.21
CA VAL A 340 -37.67 -4.66 31.61
C VAL A 340 -38.73 -4.11 32.56
N LEU A 341 -39.39 -3.02 32.19
CA LEU A 341 -40.58 -2.49 32.84
C LEU A 341 -41.74 -2.72 31.87
N GLY A 342 -42.37 -3.89 31.95
CA GLY A 342 -43.67 -4.11 31.31
C GLY A 342 -44.72 -3.10 31.80
N PRO A 343 -45.90 -3.02 31.16
CA PRO A 343 -46.95 -2.08 31.53
C PRO A 343 -47.28 -2.10 33.03
#